data_AF-L9XGH6-F1
#
_entry.id   AF-L9XGH6-F1
#
_cell.length_a   1.000
_cell.length_b   1.000
_cell.length_c   1.000
_cell.angle_alpha   90.00
_cell.angle_beta   90.00
_cell.angle_gamma   90.00
#
_symmetry.space_group_name_H-M   'P 1'
#
loop_
_entity.id
_entity.type
_entity.pdbx_description
1 polymer ?
#
loop_
_entity_poly.entity_id
_entity_poly.type
_entity_poly.pdbx_seq_one_letter_code
_entity_poly.pdbx_strand_id
1 'polypeptide(L)'
;MPTDSDRADDSDPADTLDLERSAEIQIGVTRGEHDLEIGPPRDYPDRADVSVRSSADGVVLSVDAMAGDHGTGHVDATLTPDEARDLSERLAAAVETAEDGRRED
;
A
#
# COMPACT_ATOMS: atom_id res chain seq x y z
N MET A 1 31.50 -17.56 11.09
CA MET A 1 30.06 -17.60 11.44
C MET A 1 29.35 -16.82 10.36
N PRO A 2 28.57 -17.45 9.45
CA PRO A 2 27.69 -16.74 8.54
C PRO A 2 26.29 -16.64 9.16
N THR A 3 25.83 -15.42 9.34
CA THR A 3 24.46 -15.01 9.75
C THR A 3 24.38 -13.54 9.31
N ASP A 4 23.35 -13.02 8.69
CA ASP A 4 22.05 -13.50 8.27
C ASP A 4 21.55 -12.41 7.29
N SER A 5 20.84 -12.81 6.25
CA SER A 5 19.98 -11.97 5.41
C SER A 5 20.41 -10.54 5.07
N ASP A 6 21.36 -10.42 4.12
CA ASP A 6 21.20 -9.42 3.07
C ASP A 6 20.13 -9.96 2.11
N ARG A 7 18.86 -9.96 2.55
CA ARG A 7 17.74 -10.05 1.59
C ARG A 7 17.81 -8.70 0.88
N ALA A 8 18.51 -8.69 -0.24
CA ALA A 8 18.47 -7.59 -1.18
C ALA A 8 17.00 -7.18 -1.33
N ASP A 9 16.69 -5.97 -0.89
CA ASP A 9 15.48 -5.27 -1.25
C ASP A 9 15.62 -4.96 -2.76
N ASP A 10 15.46 -6.01 -3.57
CA ASP A 10 15.46 -5.95 -5.04
C ASP A 10 14.06 -5.52 -5.48
N SER A 11 13.65 -4.36 -4.95
CA SER A 11 12.48 -3.64 -5.38
C SER A 11 12.99 -2.72 -6.47
N ASP A 12 12.71 -3.04 -7.73
CA ASP A 12 12.99 -2.11 -8.80
C ASP A 12 12.27 -0.79 -8.43
N PRO A 13 12.93 0.38 -8.46
CA PRO A 13 12.27 1.65 -8.14
C PRO A 13 11.08 1.94 -9.07
N ALA A 14 10.98 1.25 -10.22
CA ALA A 14 9.78 1.29 -11.08
C ALA A 14 8.56 0.58 -10.47
N ASP A 15 8.77 -0.30 -9.50
CA ASP A 15 7.74 -1.11 -8.83
C ASP A 15 7.21 -0.43 -7.55
N THR A 16 7.71 0.76 -7.21
CA THR A 16 7.32 1.52 -6.01
C THR A 16 6.76 2.90 -6.39
N LEU A 17 5.65 3.29 -5.79
CA LEU A 17 4.93 4.54 -6.00
C LEU A 17 4.83 5.32 -4.69
N ASP A 18 5.53 6.45 -4.61
CA ASP A 18 5.36 7.43 -3.53
C ASP A 18 3.99 8.13 -3.66
N LEU A 19 3.20 8.15 -2.60
CA LEU A 19 1.86 8.71 -2.62
C LEU A 19 1.85 10.22 -2.32
N GLU A 20 1.34 11.02 -3.26
CA GLU A 20 1.18 12.47 -3.09
C GLU A 20 0.20 12.86 -1.97
N ARG A 21 -0.73 11.96 -1.67
CA ARG A 21 -1.77 12.10 -0.64
C ARG A 21 -1.52 11.16 0.55
N SER A 22 -0.26 11.07 0.98
CA SER A 22 0.15 10.23 2.13
C SER A 22 -0.71 10.47 3.38
N ALA A 23 -1.08 11.73 3.65
CA ALA A 23 -1.93 12.09 4.79
C ALA A 23 -3.36 11.54 4.73
N GLU A 24 -3.82 11.03 3.59
CA GLU A 24 -5.15 10.42 3.42
C GLU A 24 -5.15 8.89 3.64
N ILE A 25 -3.98 8.28 3.85
CA ILE A 25 -3.89 6.83 4.07
C ILE A 25 -4.53 6.44 5.39
N GLN A 26 -5.34 5.38 5.32
CA GLN A 26 -5.98 4.76 6.47
C GLN A 26 -5.67 3.27 6.43
N ILE A 27 -4.90 2.80 7.42
CA ILE A 27 -4.63 1.37 7.65
C ILE A 27 -5.49 0.93 8.83
N GLY A 28 -6.63 0.31 8.52
CA GLY A 28 -7.52 -0.28 9.51
C GLY A 28 -7.35 -1.79 9.58
N VAL A 29 -7.27 -2.35 10.79
CA VAL A 29 -7.39 -3.79 11.01
C VAL A 29 -8.59 -4.07 11.92
N THR A 30 -9.55 -4.85 11.42
CA THR A 30 -10.67 -5.31 12.24
C THR A 30 -10.38 -6.76 12.66
N ARG A 31 -10.04 -6.98 13.94
CA ARG A 31 -9.87 -8.34 14.50
C ARG A 31 -10.95 -8.59 15.55
N GLY A 32 -12.04 -9.25 15.15
CA GLY A 32 -13.22 -9.31 16.02
C GLY A 32 -13.78 -7.90 16.23
N GLU A 33 -14.58 -7.70 17.27
CA GLU A 33 -15.52 -6.60 17.47
C GLU A 33 -14.90 -5.20 17.74
N HIS A 34 -13.63 -5.00 17.41
CA HIS A 34 -12.89 -3.76 17.67
C HIS A 34 -12.06 -3.34 16.47
N ASP A 35 -12.28 -2.11 16.02
CA ASP A 35 -11.41 -1.40 15.09
C ASP A 35 -10.10 -1.07 15.82
N LEU A 36 -9.00 -1.67 15.38
CA LEU A 36 -7.66 -1.22 15.77
C LEU A 36 -7.23 -0.17 14.74
N GLU A 37 -7.26 1.11 15.14
CA GLU A 37 -6.55 2.18 14.45
C GLU A 37 -5.08 2.15 14.89
N ILE A 38 -4.15 2.14 13.95
CA ILE A 38 -2.71 2.25 14.26
C ILE A 38 -2.37 3.75 14.36
N GLY A 39 -2.29 4.27 15.59
CA GLY A 39 -1.81 5.62 15.90
C GLY A 39 -2.75 6.40 16.84
N PRO A 40 -2.25 7.40 17.59
CA PRO A 40 -3.12 8.37 18.26
C PRO A 40 -4.05 9.01 17.23
N PRO A 41 -5.30 9.35 17.60
CA PRO A 41 -6.17 10.12 16.72
C PRO A 41 -5.43 11.41 16.36
N ARG A 42 -5.12 11.57 15.06
CA ARG A 42 -4.50 12.74 14.38
C ARG A 42 -3.01 12.63 13.99
N ASP A 43 -2.34 11.51 14.21
CA ASP A 43 -1.03 11.26 13.56
C ASP A 43 -1.27 10.71 12.15
N TYR A 44 -1.50 11.62 11.20
CA TYR A 44 -1.59 11.26 9.78
C TYR A 44 -0.20 10.93 9.23
N PRO A 45 -0.07 9.96 8.31
CA PRO A 45 1.21 9.67 7.69
C PRO A 45 1.74 10.90 6.95
N ASP A 46 2.98 11.30 7.25
CA ASP A 46 3.69 12.32 6.48
C ASP A 46 4.36 11.72 5.24
N ARG A 47 4.68 10.42 5.29
CA ARG A 47 5.22 9.68 4.15
C ARG A 47 4.49 8.36 3.97
N ALA A 48 4.26 8.00 2.70
CA ALA A 48 3.80 6.68 2.37
C ALA A 48 4.14 6.28 0.94
N ASP A 49 4.33 4.98 0.76
CA ASP A 49 4.66 4.36 -0.51
C ASP A 49 3.88 3.05 -0.70
N VAL A 50 3.66 2.71 -1.96
CA VAL A 50 3.02 1.46 -2.38
C VAL A 50 3.95 0.76 -3.32
N SER A 51 4.28 -0.50 -3.07
CA SER A 51 5.11 -1.29 -3.99
C SER A 51 4.41 -2.57 -4.46
N VAL A 52 4.72 -3.00 -5.68
CA VAL A 52 4.16 -4.18 -6.31
C VAL A 52 5.29 -5.08 -6.80
N ARG A 53 5.43 -6.27 -6.22
CA ARG A 53 6.53 -7.19 -6.55
C ARG A 53 5.97 -8.52 -7.06
N SER A 54 6.60 -9.07 -8.09
CA SER A 54 6.33 -10.45 -8.50
C SER A 54 7.03 -11.43 -7.56
N SER A 55 6.34 -12.53 -7.23
CA SER A 55 6.86 -13.61 -6.40
C SER A 55 6.57 -14.96 -7.07
N ALA A 56 7.21 -16.03 -6.58
CA ALA A 56 6.99 -17.38 -7.10
C ALA A 56 5.52 -17.83 -6.96
N ASP A 57 4.83 -17.34 -5.94
CA ASP A 57 3.47 -17.76 -5.58
C ASP A 57 2.39 -16.76 -6.04
N GLY A 58 2.76 -15.62 -6.63
CA GLY A 58 1.79 -14.57 -7.01
C GLY A 58 2.39 -13.17 -7.12
N VAL A 59 1.58 -12.16 -6.84
CA VAL A 59 1.96 -10.74 -6.81
C VAL A 59 1.81 -10.23 -5.39
N VAL A 60 2.82 -9.56 -4.85
CA VAL A 60 2.76 -8.92 -3.53
C VAL A 60 2.52 -7.44 -3.71
N LEU A 61 1.46 -6.93 -3.10
CA LEU A 61 1.19 -5.50 -2.94
C LEU A 61 1.54 -5.12 -1.50
N SER A 62 2.48 -4.19 -1.35
CA SER A 62 2.91 -3.67 -0.06
C SER A 62 2.51 -2.20 0.06
N VAL A 63 2.01 -1.82 1.24
CA VAL A 63 1.72 -0.43 1.58
C VAL A 63 2.46 -0.10 2.87
N ASP A 64 3.33 0.90 2.77
CA ASP A 64 4.13 1.41 3.88
C ASP A 64 3.72 2.86 4.16
N ALA A 65 3.42 3.15 5.42
CA ALA A 65 3.07 4.48 5.88
C ALA A 65 3.83 4.82 7.16
N MET A 66 4.41 6.01 7.21
CA MET A 66 5.14 6.53 8.36
C MET A 66 4.52 7.85 8.80
N ALA A 67 4.34 8.00 10.11
CA ALA A 67 3.86 9.20 10.78
C ALA A 67 4.93 9.71 11.75
N GLY A 68 5.92 10.43 11.24
CA GLY A 68 7.09 10.95 11.95
C GLY A 68 7.82 9.85 12.72
N ASP A 69 8.22 10.16 13.95
CA ASP A 69 8.81 9.18 14.87
C ASP A 69 7.75 8.36 15.66
N HIS A 70 6.46 8.59 15.40
CA HIS A 70 5.36 8.17 16.28
C HIS A 70 4.72 6.84 15.87
N GLY A 71 4.75 6.49 14.58
CA GLY A 71 4.12 5.26 14.12
C GLY A 71 4.50 4.86 12.71
N THR A 72 4.60 3.55 12.50
CA THR A 72 4.70 2.93 11.18
C THR A 72 3.53 1.97 11.00
N GLY A 73 2.89 2.03 9.83
CA GLY A 73 1.88 1.09 9.38
C GLY A 73 2.40 0.38 8.14
N HIS A 74 2.36 -0.95 8.15
CA HIS A 74 2.81 -1.78 7.04
C HIS A 74 1.78 -2.88 6.78
N VAL A 75 1.40 -3.04 5.51
CA VAL A 75 0.48 -4.08 5.06
C VAL A 75 1.04 -4.73 3.80
N ASP A 76 1.20 -6.06 3.86
CA ASP A 76 1.48 -6.90 2.71
C ASP A 76 0.24 -7.73 2.35
N ALA A 77 -0.13 -7.70 1.07
CA ALA A 77 -1.16 -8.54 0.49
C ALA A 77 -0.57 -9.38 -0.63
N THR A 78 -0.61 -10.70 -0.50
CA THR A 78 -0.28 -11.63 -1.59
C THR A 78 -1.53 -11.93 -2.40
N LEU A 79 -1.48 -11.63 -3.69
CA LEU A 79 -2.53 -11.83 -4.66
C LEU A 79 -2.15 -12.97 -5.60
N THR A 80 -3.13 -13.78 -5.98
CA THR A 80 -2.99 -14.65 -7.14
C THR A 80 -2.88 -13.82 -8.42
N PRO A 81 -2.35 -14.37 -9.53
CA PRO A 81 -2.28 -13.66 -10.80
C PRO A 81 -3.63 -13.15 -11.32
N ASP A 82 -4.72 -13.88 -11.07
CA ASP A 82 -6.06 -13.48 -11.49
C ASP A 82 -6.62 -12.35 -10.61
N GLU A 83 -6.42 -12.40 -9.29
CA GLU A 83 -6.79 -11.30 -8.39
C GLU A 83 -6.01 -10.01 -8.68
N ALA A 84 -4.73 -10.13 -9.04
CA ALA A 84 -3.91 -8.98 -9.44
C ALA A 84 -4.42 -8.33 -10.74
N ARG A 85 -4.86 -9.14 -11.71
CA ARG A 85 -5.49 -8.62 -12.95
C ARG A 85 -6.80 -7.91 -12.64
N ASP A 86 -7.67 -8.53 -11.86
CA ASP A 86 -8.96 -7.95 -11.47
C ASP A 86 -8.77 -6.61 -10.73
N LEU A 87 -7.77 -6.53 -9.84
CA LEU A 87 -7.43 -5.27 -9.14
C LEU A 87 -6.95 -4.20 -10.12
N SER A 88 -6.10 -4.55 -11.08
CA SER A 88 -5.60 -3.63 -12.10
C SER A 88 -6.74 -3.04 -12.94
N GLU A 89 -7.69 -3.89 -13.38
CA GLU A 89 -8.86 -3.45 -14.15
C GLU A 89 -9.76 -2.50 -13.35
N ARG A 90 -9.98 -2.79 -12.06
CA ARG A 90 -10.77 -1.93 -11.17
C ARG A 90 -10.11 -0.57 -10.93
N LEU A 91 -8.79 -0.55 -10.76
CA LEU A 91 -8.04 0.71 -10.63
C LEU A 91 -8.16 1.54 -11.91
N ALA A 92 -8.02 0.92 -13.09
CA ALA A 92 -8.18 1.62 -14.37
C ALA A 92 -9.59 2.23 -14.51
N ALA A 93 -10.65 1.47 -14.22
CA ALA A 93 -12.02 1.96 -14.27
C ALA A 93 -12.30 3.10 -13.26
N ALA A 94 -11.68 3.05 -12.08
CA ALA A 94 -11.79 4.11 -11.08
C ALA A 94 -11.14 5.43 -11.54
N VAL A 95 -10.00 5.34 -12.24
CA VAL A 95 -9.34 6.51 -12.84
C VAL A 95 -10.25 7.16 -13.87
N GLU A 96 -10.84 6.38 -14.78
CA GLU A 96 -11.79 6.91 -15.78
C GLU A 96 -12.95 7.66 -15.12
N THR A 97 -13.54 7.08 -14.07
CA THR A 97 -14.64 7.70 -13.30
C THR A 97 -14.20 9.01 -12.63
N ALA A 98 -13.01 9.05 -12.03
CA ALA A 98 -12.49 10.23 -11.36
C ALA A 98 -12.14 11.36 -12.34
N GLU A 99 -11.72 11.03 -13.55
CA GLU A 99 -11.50 12.01 -14.62
C GLU A 99 -12.80 12.56 -15.20
N ASP A 100 -13.82 11.71 -15.38
CA ASP A 100 -15.14 12.14 -15.85
C ASP A 100 -15.79 13.12 -14.89
N GLY A 101 -15.77 12.83 -13.58
CA GLY A 101 -16.26 13.76 -12.56
C GLY A 101 -15.52 15.11 -12.54
N ARG A 102 -14.24 15.15 -12.92
CA ARG A 102 -13.47 16.40 -13.04
C ARG A 102 -13.78 17.22 -14.29
N ARG A 103 -14.48 16.67 -15.29
CA ARG A 103 -14.89 17.40 -16.50
C ARG A 103 -16.25 18.09 -16.34
N GLU A 104 -16.99 17.76 -15.28
CA GLU A 104 -18.33 18.30 -15.00
C GLU A 104 -18.32 19.47 -13.99
N ASP A 105 -17.16 19.81 -13.42
CA ASP A 105 -16.93 20.96 -12.50
C ASP A 105 -16.31 22.19 -13.19
#